data_AF-A0AAW1JGD3-F1
#
_entry.id   AF-A0AAW1JGD3-F1
#
_cell.length_a   1.000
_cell.length_b   1.000
_cell.length_c   1.000
_cell.angle_alpha   90.00
_cell.angle_beta   90.00
_cell.angle_gamma   90.00
#
_symmetry.space_group_name_H-M   'P 1'
#
loop_
_entity.id
_entity.type
_entity.pdbx_description
1 polymer ?
#
loop_
_entity_poly.entity_id
_entity_poly.type
_entity_poly.pdbx_seq_one_letter_code
_entity_poly.pdbx_strand_id
1 'polypeptide(L)'
;MGAVAIVDRYKQKCASDDEYLFVYSFVPIKLYKLDENEQCIWQNPRPASRMYWRPNKFIFLKEDDKTTERETNIIKDQIKNLQFSKIKVEDKEIVINHKLLFPWWMVKYPTQ
;
A
#
# COMPACT_ATOMS: atom_id res chain seq x y z
N MET A 1 3.66 9.12 -8.22
CA MET A 1 5.08 9.14 -8.62
C MET A 1 5.76 7.93 -7.99
N GLY A 2 5.94 6.86 -8.75
CA GLY A 2 6.65 5.67 -8.29
C GLY A 2 8.16 5.91 -8.36
N ALA A 3 8.88 5.55 -7.29
CA ALA A 3 10.33 5.53 -7.32
C ALA A 3 10.78 4.19 -7.92
N VAL A 4 11.52 4.23 -9.03
CA VAL A 4 12.22 3.05 -9.54
C VAL A 4 13.55 2.98 -8.80
N ALA A 5 13.72 1.97 -7.95
CA ALA A 5 15.00 1.67 -7.32
C ALA A 5 15.74 0.64 -8.18
N ILE A 6 16.91 1.01 -8.70
CA ILE A 6 17.87 0.04 -9.25
C ILE A 6 18.58 -0.55 -8.04
N VAL A 7 18.42 -1.86 -7.81
CA VAL A 7 19.04 -2.57 -6.70
C VAL A 7 20.36 -3.17 -7.16
N ASP A 8 21.41 -3.00 -6.37
CA ASP A 8 22.71 -3.60 -6.65
C ASP A 8 22.63 -5.12 -6.39
N ARG A 9 23.09 -5.94 -7.35
CA ARG A 9 22.93 -7.40 -7.26
C ARG A 9 23.79 -7.99 -6.14
N TYR A 10 23.21 -8.83 -5.29
CA TYR A 10 23.99 -9.55 -4.29
C TYR A 10 24.86 -10.64 -4.95
N LYS A 11 26.07 -10.82 -4.42
CA LYS A 11 27.00 -11.88 -4.87
C LYS A 11 26.62 -13.28 -4.38
N GLN A 12 25.62 -13.38 -3.49
CA GLN A 12 25.14 -14.64 -2.94
C GLN A 12 24.32 -15.38 -4.00
N LYS A 13 24.65 -16.64 -4.27
CA LYS A 13 23.88 -17.48 -5.20
C LYS A 13 22.58 -17.92 -4.52
N CYS A 14 21.45 -17.37 -4.97
CA CYS A 14 20.10 -17.78 -4.59
C CYS A 14 19.35 -18.31 -5.82
N ALA A 15 18.26 -19.04 -5.61
CA ALA A 15 17.42 -19.56 -6.69
C ALA A 15 16.61 -18.47 -7.43
N SER A 16 16.54 -17.27 -6.85
CA SER A 16 15.75 -16.12 -7.32
C SER A 16 16.65 -14.95 -7.68
N ASP A 17 16.34 -14.26 -8.78
CA ASP A 17 17.01 -13.03 -9.21
C ASP A 17 16.55 -11.83 -8.38
N ASP A 18 17.47 -10.96 -7.98
CA ASP A 18 17.27 -9.77 -7.15
C ASP A 18 17.44 -8.45 -7.92
N GLU A 19 17.57 -8.51 -9.25
CA GLU A 19 17.83 -7.35 -10.11
C GLU A 19 16.75 -6.27 -10.07
N TYR A 20 15.47 -6.65 -9.86
CA TYR A 20 14.35 -5.72 -9.84
C TYR A 20 13.52 -5.87 -8.57
N LEU A 21 13.10 -4.74 -8.00
CA LEU A 21 12.24 -4.70 -6.83
C LEU A 21 10.93 -3.99 -7.16
N PHE A 22 9.82 -4.73 -7.03
CA PHE A 22 8.47 -4.22 -7.15
C PHE A 22 7.85 -4.07 -5.76
N VAL A 23 7.36 -2.87 -5.44
CA VAL A 23 6.93 -2.51 -4.07
C VAL A 23 5.51 -1.94 -4.06
N TYR A 24 4.67 -2.49 -3.19
CA TYR A 24 3.39 -1.89 -2.83
C TYR A 24 3.52 -1.19 -1.48
N SER A 25 3.07 0.06 -1.42
CA SER A 25 3.01 0.85 -0.20
C SER A 25 1.69 1.61 -0.12
N PHE A 26 1.24 1.92 1.09
CA PHE A 26 0.11 2.82 1.32
C PHE A 26 0.51 3.96 2.25
N VAL A 27 -0.30 5.01 2.27
CA VAL A 27 -0.10 6.17 3.14
C VAL A 27 -1.41 6.42 3.89
N PRO A 28 -1.42 6.38 5.22
CA PRO A 28 -2.58 6.84 5.97
C PRO A 28 -2.69 8.36 5.81
N ILE A 29 -3.86 8.82 5.37
CA ILE A 29 -4.09 10.25 5.08
C ILE A 29 -4.88 10.90 6.22
N LYS A 30 -5.99 10.28 6.61
CA LYS A 30 -6.91 10.82 7.63
C LYS A 30 -7.55 9.72 8.45
N LEU A 31 -7.92 10.06 9.68
CA LEU A 31 -8.74 9.27 10.58
C LEU A 31 -9.90 10.15 11.03
N TYR A 32 -11.10 9.60 10.92
CA TYR A 32 -12.34 10.27 11.29
C TYR A 32 -13.06 9.48 12.37
N LYS A 33 -13.72 10.19 13.27
CA LYS A 33 -14.71 9.60 14.15
C LYS A 33 -15.97 9.33 13.33
N LEU A 34 -16.49 8.12 13.44
CA LEU A 34 -17.74 7.74 12.80
C LEU A 34 -18.91 8.18 13.70
N ASP A 35 -19.13 9.49 13.79
CA ASP A 35 -20.31 10.11 14.41
C ASP A 35 -20.99 11.06 13.42
N GLU A 36 -22.14 11.62 13.79
CA GLU A 36 -22.97 12.47 12.90
C GLU A 36 -22.22 13.68 12.31
N ASN A 37 -21.13 14.10 12.94
CA ASN A 37 -20.34 15.26 12.53
C ASN A 37 -19.05 14.90 11.79
N GLU A 38 -18.75 13.62 11.57
CA GLU A 38 -17.51 13.11 10.93
C GLU A 38 -16.24 13.86 11.40
N GLN A 39 -16.03 13.95 12.72
CA GLN A 39 -14.91 14.74 13.24
C GLN A 39 -13.56 14.13 12.84
N CYS A 40 -12.68 14.94 12.23
CA CYS A 40 -11.30 14.51 11.95
C CYS A 40 -10.49 14.41 13.25
N ILE A 41 -10.10 13.19 13.62
CA ILE A 41 -9.29 12.90 14.81
C ILE A 41 -7.81 13.10 14.50
N TRP A 42 -7.39 12.69 13.30
CA TRP A 42 -6.01 12.77 12.87
C TRP A 42 -5.91 12.98 11.37
N GLN A 43 -4.96 13.80 10.96
CA GLN A 43 -4.61 13.99 9.57
C GLN A 43 -3.09 13.98 9.44
N ASN A 44 -2.62 13.30 8.40
CA ASN A 44 -1.21 13.31 8.04
C ASN A 44 -0.79 14.75 7.67
N PRO A 45 0.16 15.35 8.41
CA PRO A 45 0.59 16.72 8.17
C PRO A 45 1.38 16.89 6.86
N ARG A 46 1.96 15.80 6.34
CA ARG A 46 2.74 15.80 5.09
C ARG A 46 2.44 14.53 4.27
N PRO A 47 1.28 14.44 3.59
CA PRO A 47 0.86 13.24 2.85
C PRO A 47 1.83 12.81 1.74
N ALA A 48 2.54 13.77 1.14
CA ALA A 48 3.54 13.51 0.10
C ALA A 48 4.91 13.05 0.68
N SER A 49 5.12 13.11 2.00
CA SER A 49 6.39 12.74 2.61
C SER A 49 6.55 11.22 2.68
N ARG A 50 7.73 10.75 2.28
CA ARG A 50 8.15 9.34 2.38
C ARG A 50 8.11 8.82 3.82
N MET A 51 8.20 9.69 4.83
CA MET A 51 8.16 9.30 6.25
C MET A 51 6.85 8.64 6.67
N TYR A 52 5.76 8.90 5.95
CA TYR A 52 4.45 8.31 6.23
C TYR A 52 4.10 7.14 5.29
N TRP A 53 5.00 6.79 4.36
CA TRP A 53 4.80 5.64 3.50
C TRP A 53 4.99 4.36 4.32
N ARG A 54 4.01 3.47 4.22
CA ARG A 54 4.02 2.16 4.87
C ARG A 54 4.14 1.10 3.78
N PRO A 55 5.35 0.54 3.56
CA PRO A 55 5.51 -0.58 2.65
C PRO A 55 4.67 -1.76 3.14
N ASN A 56 3.92 -2.36 2.22
CA ASN A 56 3.07 -3.52 2.47
C ASN A 56 3.71 -4.79 1.89
N LYS A 57 4.19 -4.71 0.64
CA LYS A 57 4.73 -5.88 -0.08
C LYS A 57 5.97 -5.51 -0.86
N PHE A 58 6.98 -6.39 -0.80
CA PHE A 58 8.20 -6.35 -1.59
C PHE A 58 8.28 -7.61 -2.43
N ILE A 59 8.56 -7.47 -3.72
CA ILE A 59 8.65 -8.60 -4.65
C ILE A 59 9.89 -8.40 -5.52
N PHE A 60 10.78 -9.39 -5.58
CA PHE A 60 11.86 -9.37 -6.55
C PHE A 60 11.32 -9.83 -7.91
N LEU A 61 10.86 -8.86 -8.70
CA LEU A 61 10.18 -9.09 -9.96
C LEU A 61 10.32 -7.86 -10.83
N LYS A 62 10.57 -8.08 -12.12
CA LYS A 62 10.56 -7.00 -13.11
C LYS A 62 9.12 -6.54 -13.34
N GLU A 63 8.89 -5.23 -13.31
CA GLU A 63 7.60 -4.65 -13.65
C GLU A 63 7.32 -4.84 -15.14
N ASP A 64 6.26 -5.61 -15.45
CA ASP A 64 5.65 -5.71 -16.78
C ASP A 64 4.11 -5.63 -16.65
N ASP A 65 3.38 -5.49 -17.76
CA ASP A 65 1.93 -5.29 -17.71
C ASP A 65 1.18 -6.45 -17.05
N LYS A 66 1.61 -7.69 -17.33
CA LYS A 66 0.97 -8.91 -16.81
C LYS A 66 1.18 -9.07 -15.30
N THR A 67 2.40 -8.86 -14.84
CA THR A 67 2.77 -8.92 -13.43
C THR A 67 2.12 -7.77 -12.67
N THR A 68 2.11 -6.57 -13.23
CA THR A 68 1.43 -5.41 -12.64
C THR A 68 -0.06 -5.66 -12.50
N GLU A 69 -0.74 -6.18 -13.52
CA GLU A 69 -2.17 -6.51 -13.46
C GLU A 69 -2.44 -7.59 -12.42
N ARG A 70 -1.69 -8.70 -12.44
CA ARG A 70 -1.84 -9.80 -11.49
C ARG A 70 -1.69 -9.34 -10.05
N GLU A 71 -0.60 -8.66 -9.74
CA GLU A 71 -0.32 -8.21 -8.38
C GLU A 71 -1.32 -7.11 -7.94
N THR A 72 -1.76 -6.24 -8.86
CA THR A 72 -2.78 -5.23 -8.57
C THR A 72 -4.12 -5.86 -8.24
N ASN A 73 -4.54 -6.91 -8.96
CA ASN A 73 -5.77 -7.63 -8.68
C ASN A 73 -5.71 -8.32 -7.31
N ILE A 74 -4.58 -8.93 -6.96
CA ILE A 74 -4.36 -9.51 -5.62
C ILE A 74 -4.54 -8.44 -4.53
N ILE A 75 -3.93 -7.26 -4.68
CA ILE A 75 -4.08 -6.17 -3.70
C ILE A 75 -5.52 -5.66 -3.65
N LYS A 76 -6.21 -5.51 -4.78
CA LYS A 76 -7.62 -5.10 -4.82
C LYS A 76 -8.52 -6.10 -4.09
N ASP A 77 -8.31 -7.39 -4.28
CA ASP A 77 -9.05 -8.44 -3.59
C ASP A 77 -8.76 -8.42 -2.08
N GLN A 78 -7.52 -8.17 -1.67
CA GLN A 78 -7.17 -7.99 -0.27
C GLN A 78 -7.85 -6.76 0.35
N ILE A 79 -7.91 -5.63 -0.36
CA ILE A 79 -8.63 -4.43 0.08
C ILE A 79 -10.12 -4.73 0.23
N LYS A 80 -10.72 -5.45 -0.73
CA LYS A 80 -12.14 -5.81 -0.70
C LYS A 80 -12.50 -6.70 0.50
N ASN A 81 -11.61 -7.60 0.88
CA ASN A 81 -11.82 -8.55 1.99
C ASN A 81 -11.24 -8.05 3.33
N LEU A 82 -10.83 -6.78 3.40
CA LEU A 82 -10.20 -6.21 4.58
C LEU A 82 -11.18 -6.14 5.75
N GLN A 83 -10.78 -6.75 6.87
CA GLN A 83 -11.56 -6.75 8.10
C GLN A 83 -11.32 -5.48 8.91
N PHE A 84 -12.28 -5.12 9.75
CA PHE A 84 -12.10 -4.01 10.69
C PHE A 84 -11.02 -4.33 11.71
N SER A 85 -10.17 -3.36 12.01
CA SER A 85 -9.20 -3.52 13.10
C SER A 85 -9.86 -3.25 14.43
N LYS A 86 -9.80 -4.23 15.32
CA LYS A 86 -10.23 -4.09 16.72
C LYS A 86 -9.00 -3.82 17.56
N ILE A 87 -8.95 -2.66 18.19
CA ILE A 87 -7.87 -2.29 19.11
C ILE A 87 -8.46 -1.99 20.48
N LYS A 88 -7.75 -2.37 21.53
CA LYS A 88 -8.08 -1.98 22.89
C LYS A 88 -7.15 -0.84 23.28
N VAL A 89 -7.72 0.33 23.55
CA VAL A 89 -6.98 1.48 24.07
C VAL A 89 -7.54 1.75 25.45
N GLU A 90 -6.69 1.62 26.47
CA GLU A 90 -7.11 1.60 27.87
C GLU A 90 -8.18 0.49 28.11
N ASP A 91 -9.39 0.87 28.52
CA ASP A 91 -10.53 -0.04 28.73
C ASP A 91 -11.61 0.06 27.65
N LYS A 92 -11.34 0.76 26.54
CA LYS A 92 -12.28 0.93 25.44
C LYS A 92 -11.87 0.09 24.25
N GLU A 93 -12.82 -0.67 23.72
CA GLU A 93 -12.68 -1.34 22.43
C GLU A 93 -13.02 -0.34 21.31
N ILE A 94 -12.06 -0.12 20.41
CA ILE A 94 -12.21 0.76 19.25
C ILE A 94 -12.17 -0.12 18.00
N VAL A 95 -13.18 0.02 17.16
CA VAL A 95 -13.27 -0.66 15.88
C VAL A 95 -12.99 0.35 14.77
N ILE A 96 -11.96 0.07 13.95
CA ILE A 96 -11.52 0.94 12.87
C ILE A 96 -11.90 0.33 11.53
N ASN A 97 -12.68 1.09 10.76
CA ASN A 97 -12.97 0.79 9.36
C ASN A 97 -11.92 1.46 8.45
N HIS A 98 -11.34 0.69 7.54
CA HIS A 98 -10.28 1.15 6.64
C HIS A 98 -10.81 1.32 5.23
N LYS A 99 -10.81 2.56 4.73
CA LYS A 99 -11.11 2.87 3.33
C LYS A 99 -9.82 3.17 2.58
N LEU A 100 -9.29 2.19 1.85
CA LEU A 100 -8.10 2.35 1.04
C LEU A 100 -8.49 2.77 -0.39
N LEU A 101 -7.85 3.83 -0.88
CA LEU A 101 -8.02 4.30 -2.25
C LEU A 101 -6.86 3.81 -3.11
N PHE A 102 -7.17 3.06 -4.16
CA PHE A 102 -6.21 2.65 -5.17
C PHE A 102 -6.35 3.56 -6.40
N PRO A 103 -5.53 4.62 -6.54
CA PRO A 103 -5.70 5.58 -7.61
C PRO A 103 -5.41 5.00 -9.00
N TRP A 104 -6.18 5.47 -9.98
CA TRP A 104 -6.17 4.99 -11.37
C TRP A 104 -4.83 5.12 -12.08
N TRP A 105 -4.01 6.13 -11.76
CA TRP A 105 -2.70 6.34 -12.38
C TRP A 105 -1.62 5.31 -11.96
N MET A 106 -1.93 4.37 -11.06
CA MET A 106 -1.03 3.27 -10.71
C MET A 106 -1.12 2.07 -11.66
N VAL A 107 -2.08 2.06 -12.60
CA VAL A 107 -2.12 1.09 -13.69
C VAL A 107 -1.54 1.78 -14.93
N LYS A 108 -0.42 1.27 -15.47
CA LYS A 108 0.04 1.69 -16.79
C LYS A 108 -1.06 1.31 -17.80
N TYR A 109 -1.48 2.27 -18.61
CA TYR A 109 -2.47 2.01 -19.66
C TYR A 109 -1.99 0.81 -20.49
N PRO A 110 -2.85 -0.19 -20.81
CA PRO A 110 -2.50 -1.13 -21.85
C PRO A 110 -2.25 -0.32 -23.11
N THR A 111 -1.00 -0.32 -23.58
CA THR A 111 -0.67 0.20 -24.91
C THR A 111 -1.58 -0.51 -25.91
N GLN A 112 -2.43 0.28 -26.59
CA GLN A 112 -3.29 -0.20 -27.69
C GLN A 112 -2.46 -0.82 -28.81
#